data_AF-A0A972E1K1-F1
#
_entry.id   AF-A0A972E1K1-F1
#
_cell.length_a   1.000
_cell.length_b   1.000
_cell.length_c   1.000
_cell.angle_alpha   90.00
_cell.angle_beta   90.00
_cell.angle_gamma   90.00
#
_symmetry.space_group_name_H-M   'P 1'
#
loop_
_entity.id
_entity.type
_entity.pdbx_description
1 polymer ?
#
loop_
_entity_poly.entity_id
_entity_poly.type
_entity_poly.pdbx_seq_one_letter_code
_entity_poly.pdbx_strand_id
1 'polypeptide(L)'
;MRREPILAAVLLLLLSLATVWAQEAPEAEKALLGDESDGSRAHSVHLIPLIAENEDGQKGDPIKPDADPLLPFSTKFTCGECHSYDLIQHGWHFNAVDGNVPPGRPGEPWIYVDSKLGIQVPLSYRPWAGTIQPSAFGLSEFAFTKFFGRHMPGGGPGEVKSTDVKDIGRQYVSGKLPINCLACHSGHYGQDMGGVNGWAVQIAVKQNYRWAAAGACEFASVKGSAADMSEAFDPFMPEGDEKEPHVVYHEGAFDADNQVLFDIVREAPNERCYYCHSDVYFSGEEKTEKWSSEEDVHLKAGLTCVDCHRNAIDHNIVRGYPGEDEVSDNPLVATTTCEGCHLPEGSGVPEAARLGAPVPVHVGLPPVHFERLTCTACHSGPWPGNEAVYTKTSRAHRLGTPNVNKAEEMVPHIFSPVFAKDGEKIAPHKTTWPAFWGKRVADAVTPIELAVVEKAVGGAVGEIEGTASGTWPGLSKEQIAGALKALSEAADANAVYVAGGSLYSLNEAGQITEQTDHPAAQPYMWPLAHAVRPAPQSLGIRYCTDCHATDSPFFFGKLLVDSPVASEIVATKEMVGFQGIRPFYAWAFSASFVFRPWFKVVALGASAILGVVLLLYGLKALGAIAKVLAEDE
;
A
#
# COMPACT_ATOMS: atom_id res chain seq x y z
N MET A 1 31.49 -69.12 -0.36
CA MET A 1 31.76 -68.33 0.87
C MET A 1 32.23 -66.94 0.45
N ARG A 2 31.75 -65.86 1.10
CA ARG A 2 31.97 -64.42 0.77
C ARG A 2 30.86 -63.72 -0.03
N ARG A 3 29.60 -63.78 0.43
CA ARG A 3 28.57 -62.77 0.07
C ARG A 3 27.80 -62.20 1.26
N GLU A 4 27.85 -62.84 2.42
CA GLU A 4 27.15 -62.40 3.63
C GLU A 4 27.75 -61.18 4.36
N PRO A 5 29.08 -60.93 4.42
CA PRO A 5 29.59 -59.81 5.20
C PRO A 5 29.42 -58.44 4.51
N ILE A 6 29.23 -58.41 3.19
CA ILE A 6 29.08 -57.15 2.43
C ILE A 6 27.65 -56.61 2.58
N LEU A 7 26.64 -57.49 2.59
CA LEU A 7 25.25 -57.07 2.74
C LEU A 7 24.99 -56.51 4.15
N ALA A 8 25.60 -57.11 5.17
CA ALA A 8 25.53 -56.61 6.55
C ALA A 8 26.22 -55.25 6.71
N ALA A 9 27.40 -55.07 6.10
CA ALA A 9 28.12 -53.80 6.15
C ALA A 9 27.39 -52.66 5.42
N VAL A 10 26.74 -52.95 4.28
CA VAL A 10 25.95 -51.95 3.53
C VAL A 10 24.66 -51.59 4.28
N LEU A 11 23.98 -52.57 4.91
CA LEU A 11 22.81 -52.27 5.74
C LEU A 11 23.18 -51.44 6.98
N LEU A 12 24.30 -51.74 7.64
CA LEU A 12 24.80 -50.96 8.78
C LEU A 12 25.21 -49.55 8.37
N LEU A 13 25.81 -49.36 7.18
CA LEU A 13 26.13 -48.03 6.67
C LEU A 13 24.84 -47.23 6.37
N LEU A 14 23.84 -47.85 5.73
CA LEU A 14 22.55 -47.21 5.43
C LEU A 14 21.74 -46.86 6.70
N LEU A 15 21.77 -47.72 7.71
CA LEU A 15 21.17 -47.45 9.02
C LEU A 15 21.91 -46.32 9.76
N SER A 16 23.24 -46.26 9.67
CA SER A 16 24.03 -45.17 10.27
C SER A 16 23.86 -43.82 9.56
N LEU A 17 23.65 -43.83 8.23
CA LEU A 17 23.34 -42.64 7.44
C LEU A 17 21.92 -42.13 7.71
N ALA A 18 20.95 -43.03 7.95
CA ALA A 18 19.60 -42.66 8.34
C ALA A 18 19.55 -42.00 9.73
N THR A 19 20.43 -42.39 10.67
CA THR A 19 20.51 -41.77 12.00
C THR A 19 21.24 -40.43 12.02
N VAL A 20 22.09 -40.12 11.02
CA VAL A 20 22.77 -38.82 10.91
C VAL A 20 21.89 -37.77 10.19
N TRP A 21 20.82 -38.21 9.52
CA TRP A 21 19.87 -37.34 8.81
C TRP A 21 18.48 -37.28 9.47
N ALA A 22 18.31 -37.92 10.63
CA ALA A 22 17.25 -37.57 11.55
C ALA A 22 17.67 -36.28 12.28
N GLN A 23 17.62 -35.15 11.56
CA GLN A 23 17.31 -33.89 12.25
C GLN A 23 16.02 -34.17 13.01
N GLU A 24 16.03 -33.99 14.33
CA GLU A 24 14.81 -33.87 15.10
C GLU A 24 13.92 -32.89 14.33
N ALA A 25 12.85 -33.39 13.73
CA ALA A 25 11.79 -32.52 13.27
C ALA A 25 11.42 -31.69 14.51
N PRO A 26 11.42 -30.35 14.43
CA PRO A 26 11.03 -29.53 15.57
C PRO A 26 9.71 -30.10 16.07
N GLU A 27 9.67 -30.41 17.36
CA GLU A 27 8.49 -30.93 18.03
C GLU A 27 7.34 -29.99 17.65
N ALA A 28 6.31 -30.53 16.96
CA ALA A 28 5.24 -29.71 16.43
C ALA A 28 4.65 -28.92 17.61
N GLU A 29 4.88 -27.61 17.59
CA GLU A 29 4.50 -26.71 18.66
C GLU A 29 2.99 -26.92 18.89
N LYS A 30 2.64 -27.29 20.12
CA LYS A 30 1.26 -27.65 20.43
C LYS A 30 0.39 -26.41 20.18
N ALA A 31 -0.53 -26.51 19.21
CA ALA A 31 -1.41 -25.40 18.85
C ALA A 31 -2.10 -24.83 20.10
N LEU A 32 -2.11 -23.50 20.22
CA LEU A 32 -2.75 -22.83 21.34
C LEU A 32 -4.27 -22.82 21.16
N LEU A 33 -4.99 -22.57 22.25
CA LEU A 33 -6.46 -22.67 22.31
C LEU A 33 -7.15 -21.88 21.19
N GLY A 34 -6.65 -20.69 20.86
CA GLY A 34 -7.21 -19.78 19.88
C GLY A 34 -6.66 -19.93 18.47
N ASP A 35 -5.67 -20.81 18.25
CA ASP A 35 -5.08 -21.05 16.92
C ASP A 35 -5.94 -22.00 16.07
N GLU A 36 -6.72 -22.87 16.72
CA GLU A 36 -7.57 -23.84 16.06
C GLU A 36 -9.06 -23.52 16.27
N SER A 37 -9.82 -23.52 15.17
CA SER A 37 -11.27 -23.36 15.26
C SER A 37 -11.91 -24.68 15.68
N ASP A 38 -12.77 -24.62 16.70
CA ASP A 38 -13.66 -25.72 17.10
C ASP A 38 -14.85 -25.94 16.13
N GLY A 39 -14.93 -25.14 15.06
CA GLY A 39 -16.03 -25.14 14.09
C GLY A 39 -17.25 -24.32 14.50
N SER A 40 -17.26 -23.73 15.71
CA SER A 40 -18.34 -22.85 16.16
C SER A 40 -18.34 -21.54 15.38
N ARG A 41 -19.55 -21.05 15.09
CA ARG A 41 -19.78 -19.71 14.51
C ARG A 41 -20.11 -18.67 15.57
N ALA A 42 -20.18 -19.07 16.85
CA ALA A 42 -20.34 -18.13 17.95
C ALA A 42 -19.00 -17.43 18.23
N HIS A 43 -19.05 -16.19 18.69
CA HIS A 43 -17.85 -15.49 19.15
C HIS A 43 -17.42 -16.02 20.52
N SER A 44 -16.12 -16.30 20.64
CA SER A 44 -15.50 -16.66 21.90
C SER A 44 -15.45 -15.44 22.82
N VAL A 45 -15.85 -15.63 24.07
CA VAL A 45 -15.79 -14.56 25.09
C VAL A 45 -14.34 -14.45 25.58
N HIS A 46 -13.77 -13.25 25.46
CA HIS A 46 -12.41 -12.96 25.92
C HIS A 46 -12.47 -12.26 27.28
N LEU A 47 -12.75 -13.04 28.33
CA LEU A 47 -12.62 -12.61 29.72
C LEU A 47 -11.33 -13.22 30.26
N ILE A 48 -10.25 -12.45 30.25
CA ILE A 48 -8.88 -12.95 30.48
C ILE A 48 -8.08 -11.98 31.37
N PRO A 49 -7.07 -12.47 32.11
CA PRO A 49 -6.17 -11.58 32.84
C PRO A 49 -5.33 -10.74 31.88
N LEU A 50 -5.01 -9.51 32.28
CA LEU A 50 -4.03 -8.69 31.58
C LEU A 50 -2.61 -9.10 32.00
N ILE A 51 -1.69 -9.18 31.05
CA ILE A 51 -0.29 -9.57 31.32
C ILE A 51 0.65 -8.46 30.86
N ALA A 52 1.52 -8.01 31.75
CA ALA A 52 2.54 -7.01 31.45
C ALA A 52 3.79 -7.63 30.80
N GLU A 53 4.58 -6.79 30.14
CA GLU A 53 5.99 -7.08 29.84
C GLU A 53 6.85 -6.69 31.06
N ASN A 54 7.85 -7.52 31.41
CA ASN A 54 8.79 -7.24 32.49
C ASN A 54 10.04 -6.45 32.00
N GLU A 55 10.97 -6.13 32.91
CA GLU A 55 12.17 -5.35 32.62
C GLU A 55 13.08 -5.97 31.55
N ASP A 56 13.08 -7.30 31.43
CA ASP A 56 13.87 -8.05 30.45
C ASP A 56 13.19 -8.17 29.08
N GLY A 57 11.99 -7.59 28.91
CA GLY A 57 11.20 -7.74 27.68
C GLY A 57 10.54 -9.12 27.55
N GLN A 58 10.32 -9.79 28.68
CA GLN A 58 9.70 -11.11 28.76
C GLN A 58 8.32 -11.03 29.42
N LYS A 59 7.61 -12.16 29.44
CA LYS A 59 6.31 -12.29 30.08
C LYS A 59 6.43 -11.96 31.57
N GLY A 60 5.69 -10.94 32.03
CA GLY A 60 5.57 -10.59 33.44
C GLY A 60 4.42 -11.31 34.14
N ASP A 61 4.16 -10.89 35.38
CA ASP A 61 3.02 -11.37 36.15
C ASP A 61 1.68 -10.78 35.64
N PRO A 62 0.55 -11.47 35.89
CA PRO A 62 -0.77 -10.89 35.67
C PRO A 62 -0.94 -9.56 36.43
N ILE A 63 -1.43 -8.54 35.72
CA ILE A 63 -1.66 -7.21 36.26
C ILE A 63 -2.82 -7.27 37.26
N LYS A 64 -2.59 -6.72 38.45
CA LYS A 64 -3.63 -6.45 39.44
C LYS A 64 -3.89 -4.95 39.53
N PRO A 65 -5.14 -4.52 39.78
CA PRO A 65 -5.47 -3.09 39.86
C PRO A 65 -4.71 -2.31 40.93
N ASP A 66 -4.23 -3.01 41.97
CA ASP A 66 -3.49 -2.47 43.11
C ASP A 66 -1.96 -2.65 43.01
N ALA A 67 -1.46 -3.08 41.85
CA ALA A 67 -0.02 -3.24 41.62
C ALA A 67 0.72 -1.88 41.66
N ASP A 68 1.94 -1.90 42.20
CA ASP A 68 2.82 -0.73 42.29
C ASP A 68 4.26 -1.13 41.88
N PRO A 69 4.80 -0.61 40.75
CA PRO A 69 4.11 0.26 39.80
C PRO A 69 3.07 -0.49 38.95
N LEU A 70 2.05 0.24 38.51
CA LEU A 70 1.03 -0.28 37.60
C LEU A 70 1.52 -0.21 36.14
N LEU A 71 1.76 -1.38 35.54
CA LEU A 71 2.26 -1.50 34.17
C LEU A 71 1.12 -1.64 33.15
N PRO A 72 1.30 -1.17 31.90
CA PRO A 72 0.36 -1.44 30.82
C PRO A 72 0.43 -2.92 30.42
N PHE A 73 -0.69 -3.44 29.92
CA PHE A 73 -0.73 -4.78 29.36
C PHE A 73 0.02 -4.84 28.03
N SER A 74 0.64 -5.98 27.77
CA SER A 74 1.26 -6.32 26.50
C SER A 74 0.29 -7.20 25.72
N THR A 75 -0.08 -6.81 24.50
CA THR A 75 -0.85 -7.67 23.59
C THR A 75 -0.11 -8.95 23.27
N LYS A 76 1.22 -8.88 23.13
CA LYS A 76 2.07 -10.05 22.91
C LYS A 76 1.90 -11.12 23.99
N PHE A 77 1.87 -10.72 25.26
CA PHE A 77 1.77 -11.68 26.36
C PHE A 77 0.32 -11.95 26.78
N THR A 78 -0.58 -10.98 26.66
CA THR A 78 -2.00 -11.14 27.03
C THR A 78 -2.73 -12.02 26.01
N CYS A 79 -2.60 -11.71 24.72
CA CYS A 79 -3.20 -12.50 23.65
C CYS A 79 -2.38 -13.77 23.36
N GLY A 80 -1.06 -13.71 23.60
CA GLY A 80 -0.11 -14.81 23.41
C GLY A 80 -0.37 -16.06 24.25
N GLU A 81 -1.16 -15.97 25.32
CA GLU A 81 -1.58 -17.14 26.09
C GLU A 81 -2.45 -18.11 25.29
N CYS A 82 -3.19 -17.57 24.31
CA CYS A 82 -4.17 -18.32 23.52
C CYS A 82 -3.87 -18.31 22.03
N HIS A 83 -3.09 -17.36 21.52
CA HIS A 83 -2.78 -17.21 20.10
C HIS A 83 -1.28 -17.17 19.86
N SER A 84 -0.78 -17.89 18.84
CA SER A 84 0.64 -17.92 18.55
C SER A 84 1.12 -16.59 17.95
N TYR A 85 1.64 -15.72 18.81
CA TYR A 85 2.21 -14.43 18.40
C TYR A 85 3.34 -14.60 17.39
N ASP A 86 4.13 -15.67 17.55
CA ASP A 86 5.27 -15.94 16.67
C ASP A 86 4.83 -16.33 15.26
N LEU A 87 3.68 -16.99 15.09
CA LEU A 87 3.09 -17.18 13.76
C LEU A 87 2.52 -15.87 13.20
N ILE A 88 1.80 -15.10 14.03
CA ILE A 88 1.13 -13.85 13.61
C ILE A 88 2.13 -12.82 13.09
N GLN A 89 3.28 -12.64 13.73
CA GLN A 89 4.27 -11.62 13.36
C GLN A 89 4.91 -11.82 11.97
N HIS A 90 4.73 -13.00 11.36
CA HIS A 90 5.17 -13.27 9.99
C HIS A 90 4.14 -12.85 8.93
N GLY A 91 2.97 -12.36 9.34
CA GLY A 91 1.94 -11.83 8.45
C GLY A 91 2.36 -10.58 7.68
N TRP A 92 1.63 -10.29 6.59
CA TRP A 92 2.04 -9.27 5.61
C TRP A 92 2.14 -7.84 6.16
N HIS A 93 1.37 -7.52 7.21
CA HIS A 93 1.44 -6.22 7.88
C HIS A 93 2.69 -6.02 8.74
N PHE A 94 3.37 -7.11 9.12
CA PHE A 94 4.41 -7.11 10.15
C PHE A 94 5.79 -7.51 9.61
N ASN A 95 5.83 -8.30 8.54
CA ASN A 95 7.06 -8.91 8.03
C ASN A 95 7.90 -8.02 7.09
N ALA A 96 7.56 -6.73 6.94
CA ALA A 96 8.21 -5.87 5.94
C ALA A 96 9.73 -5.69 6.17
N VAL A 97 10.21 -5.84 7.40
CA VAL A 97 11.63 -5.76 7.78
C VAL A 97 12.40 -7.06 7.56
N ASP A 98 11.71 -8.18 7.29
CA ASP A 98 12.34 -9.46 7.01
C ASP A 98 12.76 -9.52 5.53
N GLY A 99 14.06 -9.41 5.29
CA GLY A 99 14.64 -9.46 3.94
C GLY A 99 14.52 -10.81 3.23
N ASN A 100 14.08 -11.87 3.93
CA ASN A 100 13.86 -13.18 3.32
C ASN A 100 12.47 -13.32 2.70
N VAL A 101 11.52 -12.44 3.04
CA VAL A 101 10.17 -12.46 2.49
C VAL A 101 10.19 -11.80 1.10
N PRO A 102 9.73 -12.47 0.04
CA PRO A 102 9.61 -11.86 -1.28
C PRO A 102 8.84 -10.53 -1.22
N PRO A 103 9.30 -9.48 -1.93
CA PRO A 103 8.67 -8.16 -1.85
C PRO A 103 7.25 -8.11 -2.42
N GLY A 104 6.85 -9.11 -3.21
CA GLY A 104 5.56 -9.16 -3.92
C GLY A 104 5.33 -7.95 -4.83
N ARG A 105 4.08 -7.76 -5.27
CA ARG A 105 3.70 -6.60 -6.09
C ARG A 105 3.94 -5.28 -5.33
N PRO A 106 4.48 -4.21 -5.95
CA PRO A 106 4.62 -2.90 -5.32
C PRO A 106 3.32 -2.40 -4.66
N GLY A 107 3.47 -1.79 -3.49
CA GLY A 107 2.37 -1.23 -2.71
C GLY A 107 2.59 0.24 -2.35
N GLU A 108 1.69 0.81 -1.55
CA GLU A 108 1.85 2.17 -1.06
C GLU A 108 3.09 2.28 -0.15
N PRO A 109 4.04 3.17 -0.46
CA PRO A 109 5.26 3.34 0.31
C PRO A 109 4.99 4.19 1.55
N TRP A 110 5.94 4.25 2.47
CA TRP A 110 5.93 5.25 3.54
C TRP A 110 6.52 6.54 3.02
N ILE A 111 5.77 7.65 3.02
CA ILE A 111 6.25 8.89 2.41
C ILE A 111 6.76 9.84 3.49
N TYR A 112 8.07 10.03 3.57
CA TYR A 112 8.66 11.08 4.41
C TYR A 112 8.56 12.42 3.68
N VAL A 113 8.18 13.47 4.39
CA VAL A 113 8.00 14.80 3.81
C VAL A 113 8.56 15.88 4.73
N ASP A 114 9.31 16.79 4.13
CA ASP A 114 9.65 18.09 4.69
C ASP A 114 9.55 19.15 3.58
N SER A 115 8.50 19.96 3.62
CA SER A 115 8.23 20.95 2.56
C SER A 115 9.27 22.08 2.53
N LYS A 116 9.90 22.41 3.67
CA LYS A 116 10.91 23.47 3.74
C LYS A 116 12.23 23.00 3.14
N LEU A 117 12.58 21.74 3.34
CA LEU A 117 13.76 21.13 2.74
C LEU A 117 13.52 20.62 1.31
N GLY A 118 12.28 20.73 0.79
CA GLY A 118 11.92 20.21 -0.54
C GLY A 118 12.04 18.68 -0.62
N ILE A 119 11.63 17.99 0.44
CA ILE A 119 11.74 16.53 0.56
C ILE A 119 10.34 15.91 0.47
N GLN A 120 10.18 14.93 -0.42
CA GLN A 120 9.08 13.97 -0.46
C GLN A 120 9.65 12.66 -0.99
N VAL A 121 9.79 11.67 -0.11
CA VAL A 121 10.53 10.44 -0.43
C VAL A 121 9.66 9.21 -0.18
N PRO A 122 9.42 8.37 -1.20
CA PRO A 122 8.82 7.06 -1.00
C PRO A 122 9.85 6.10 -0.37
N LEU A 123 9.60 5.71 0.87
CA LEU A 123 10.41 4.78 1.65
C LEU A 123 9.76 3.39 1.71
N SER A 124 10.58 2.35 1.66
CA SER A 124 10.13 0.97 1.79
C SER A 124 11.26 0.07 2.28
N TYR A 125 10.95 -0.84 3.22
CA TYR A 125 11.83 -1.95 3.57
C TYR A 125 11.87 -3.03 2.47
N ARG A 126 10.79 -3.14 1.69
CA ARG A 126 10.76 -4.00 0.50
C ARG A 126 11.49 -3.31 -0.66
N PRO A 127 12.40 -3.98 -1.38
CA PRO A 127 13.20 -3.40 -2.46
C PRO A 127 12.40 -3.16 -3.76
N TRP A 128 11.32 -2.38 -3.69
CA TRP A 128 10.56 -1.97 -4.87
C TRP A 128 11.31 -0.87 -5.63
N ALA A 129 11.32 -0.97 -6.95
CA ALA A 129 11.95 0.04 -7.81
C ALA A 129 11.35 1.43 -7.56
N GLY A 130 12.21 2.44 -7.42
CA GLY A 130 11.81 3.82 -7.13
C GLY A 130 11.57 4.13 -5.64
N THR A 131 11.73 3.16 -4.73
CA THR A 131 11.72 3.40 -3.27
C THR A 131 13.13 3.51 -2.70
N ILE A 132 13.25 4.19 -1.57
CA ILE A 132 14.48 4.28 -0.78
C ILE A 132 14.33 3.46 0.50
N GLN A 133 15.36 2.68 0.84
CA GLN A 133 15.41 1.97 2.13
C GLN A 133 15.49 2.98 3.28
N PRO A 134 14.70 2.84 4.36
CA PRO A 134 14.74 3.75 5.50
C PRO A 134 16.15 3.99 6.06
N SER A 135 16.95 2.93 6.18
CA SER A 135 18.34 3.01 6.65
C SER A 135 19.26 3.80 5.70
N ALA A 136 19.06 3.70 4.39
CA ALA A 136 19.79 4.51 3.42
C ALA A 136 19.43 6.01 3.51
N PHE A 137 18.24 6.33 4.00
CA PHE A 137 17.80 7.70 4.31
C PHE A 137 18.23 8.18 5.71
N GLY A 138 18.95 7.34 6.47
CA GLY A 138 19.40 7.65 7.83
C GLY A 138 18.33 7.47 8.90
N LEU A 139 17.25 6.72 8.63
CA LEU A 139 16.24 6.39 9.62
C LEU A 139 16.51 5.03 10.25
N SER A 140 16.67 5.00 11.58
CA SER A 140 16.57 3.79 12.38
C SER A 140 15.13 3.30 12.46
N GLU A 141 14.92 2.05 12.88
CA GLU A 141 13.58 1.49 13.14
C GLU A 141 12.81 2.28 14.21
N PHE A 142 13.51 2.82 15.21
CA PHE A 142 12.92 3.68 16.24
C PHE A 142 12.42 5.00 15.64
N ALA A 143 13.25 5.67 14.83
CA ALA A 143 12.87 6.89 14.13
C ALA A 143 11.74 6.65 13.11
N PHE A 144 11.82 5.54 12.37
CA PHE A 144 10.77 5.11 11.46
C PHE A 144 9.43 4.92 12.18
N THR A 145 9.43 4.22 13.31
CA THR A 145 8.24 3.99 14.14
C THR A 145 7.67 5.31 14.66
N LYS A 146 8.52 6.26 15.07
CA LYS A 146 8.08 7.62 15.46
C LYS A 146 7.36 8.34 14.31
N PHE A 147 7.89 8.26 13.09
CA PHE A 147 7.33 8.97 11.94
C PHE A 147 6.08 8.30 11.35
N PHE A 148 5.96 6.98 11.41
CA PHE A 148 4.94 6.25 10.65
C PHE A 148 4.02 5.36 11.50
N GLY A 149 4.43 5.00 12.72
CA GLY A 149 3.74 4.04 13.59
C GLY A 149 2.30 4.41 13.95
N ARG A 150 1.94 5.70 13.89
CA ARG A 150 0.55 6.17 14.08
C ARG A 150 -0.47 5.49 13.16
N HIS A 151 -0.07 5.09 11.95
CA HIS A 151 -0.92 4.40 10.96
C HIS A 151 -0.37 3.00 10.66
N MET A 152 0.21 2.36 11.68
CA MET A 152 0.63 0.97 11.69
C MET A 152 -0.10 0.23 12.81
N PRO A 153 -0.38 -1.07 12.64
CA PRO A 153 -0.93 -1.91 13.70
C PRO A 153 0.13 -2.36 14.74
N GLY A 154 1.31 -1.73 14.78
CA GLY A 154 2.46 -2.19 15.57
C GLY A 154 3.24 -3.31 14.87
N GLY A 155 4.16 -3.94 15.58
CA GLY A 155 5.03 -4.99 15.03
C GLY A 155 6.05 -4.47 14.02
N GLY A 156 6.68 -5.41 13.30
CA GLY A 156 7.70 -5.10 12.28
C GLY A 156 8.81 -4.19 12.82
N PRO A 157 9.04 -2.99 12.23
CA PRO A 157 10.08 -2.08 12.73
C PRO A 157 9.84 -1.63 14.18
N GLY A 158 8.60 -1.67 14.69
CA GLY A 158 8.28 -1.32 16.07
C GLY A 158 8.85 -2.27 17.13
N GLU A 159 9.20 -3.50 16.74
CA GLU A 159 9.71 -4.54 17.66
C GLU A 159 11.21 -4.84 17.49
N VAL A 160 11.85 -4.26 16.46
CA VAL A 160 13.28 -4.43 16.23
C VAL A 160 14.05 -3.85 17.41
N LYS A 161 14.92 -4.68 17.99
CA LYS A 161 15.81 -4.23 19.06
C LYS A 161 16.81 -3.24 18.48
N SER A 162 16.88 -2.05 19.07
CA SER A 162 17.81 -1.03 18.61
C SER A 162 19.26 -1.48 18.80
N THR A 163 20.07 -1.23 17.78
CA THR A 163 21.54 -1.37 17.83
C THR A 163 22.26 -0.03 17.76
N ASP A 164 21.56 1.07 17.47
CA ASP A 164 22.14 2.42 17.53
C ASP A 164 22.24 2.86 19.00
N VAL A 165 23.45 3.23 19.42
CA VAL A 165 23.75 3.71 20.77
C VAL A 165 22.79 4.82 21.22
N LYS A 166 22.37 5.70 20.30
CA LYS A 166 21.45 6.81 20.61
C LYS A 166 20.02 6.33 20.89
N ASP A 167 19.63 5.22 20.28
CA ASP A 167 18.25 4.72 20.34
C ASP A 167 18.09 3.60 21.38
N ILE A 168 19.16 2.96 21.86
CA ILE A 168 19.08 1.91 22.88
C ILE A 168 18.44 2.43 24.17
N GLY A 169 18.98 3.51 24.74
CA GLY A 169 18.43 4.11 25.97
C GLY A 169 17.02 4.66 25.74
N ARG A 170 16.79 5.28 24.58
CA ARG A 170 15.47 5.80 24.22
C ARG A 170 14.42 4.69 24.09
N GLN A 171 14.75 3.58 23.44
CA GLN A 171 13.87 2.43 23.30
C GLN A 171 13.60 1.74 24.64
N TYR A 172 14.56 1.71 25.56
CA TYR A 172 14.31 1.19 26.92
C TYR A 172 13.20 1.98 27.62
N VAL A 173 13.30 3.31 27.61
CA VAL A 173 12.32 4.23 28.19
C VAL A 173 10.95 4.09 27.52
N SER A 174 10.91 4.19 26.18
CA SER A 174 9.68 4.08 25.38
C SER A 174 9.02 2.69 25.38
N GLY A 175 9.83 1.65 25.51
CA GLY A 175 9.50 0.27 25.18
C GLY A 175 9.47 0.00 23.67
N LYS A 176 9.21 -1.25 23.31
CA LYS A 176 8.90 -1.66 21.95
C LYS A 176 7.44 -1.38 21.62
N LEU A 177 7.09 -1.39 20.33
CA LEU A 177 5.72 -1.27 19.84
C LEU A 177 5.23 -2.64 19.32
N PRO A 178 4.70 -3.52 20.18
CA PRO A 178 4.18 -4.81 19.76
C PRO A 178 2.97 -4.67 18.83
N ILE A 179 2.62 -5.75 18.14
CA ILE A 179 1.40 -5.87 17.35
C ILE A 179 0.20 -5.58 18.25
N ASN A 180 -0.55 -4.55 17.93
CA ASN A 180 -1.80 -4.22 18.58
C ASN A 180 -2.94 -5.02 17.93
N CYS A 181 -3.21 -6.22 18.45
CA CYS A 181 -4.29 -7.09 18.00
C CYS A 181 -5.65 -6.36 17.95
N LEU A 182 -5.87 -5.44 18.90
CA LEU A 182 -7.12 -4.67 19.03
C LEU A 182 -7.26 -3.58 17.97
N ALA A 183 -6.18 -3.20 17.27
CA ALA A 183 -6.27 -2.31 16.12
C ALA A 183 -7.16 -2.88 15.01
N CYS A 184 -7.24 -4.21 14.90
CA CYS A 184 -8.05 -4.91 13.89
C CYS A 184 -9.23 -5.67 14.50
N HIS A 185 -9.04 -6.29 15.65
CA HIS A 185 -10.03 -7.22 16.21
C HIS A 185 -10.96 -6.62 17.27
N SER A 186 -10.77 -5.37 17.70
CA SER A 186 -11.69 -4.75 18.66
C SER A 186 -13.06 -4.46 18.02
N GLY A 187 -14.11 -5.04 18.59
CA GLY A 187 -15.51 -4.70 18.31
C GLY A 187 -15.95 -3.41 19.03
N HIS A 188 -15.19 -2.96 20.03
CA HIS A 188 -15.60 -1.86 20.88
C HIS A 188 -15.44 -0.49 20.17
N TYR A 189 -16.50 0.33 20.17
CA TYR A 189 -16.48 1.65 19.53
C TYR A 189 -15.46 2.63 20.17
N GLY A 190 -15.06 2.37 21.41
CA GLY A 190 -14.09 3.15 22.17
C GLY A 190 -12.62 2.86 21.83
N GLN A 191 -12.33 1.92 20.91
CA GLN A 191 -10.97 1.68 20.42
C GLN A 191 -10.44 2.93 19.70
N ASP A 192 -9.56 3.68 20.36
CA ASP A 192 -9.08 4.98 19.94
C ASP A 192 -7.72 4.90 19.22
N MET A 193 -7.76 4.70 17.91
CA MET A 193 -6.55 4.73 17.09
C MET A 193 -6.06 6.16 16.77
N GLY A 194 -7.00 7.11 16.66
CA GLY A 194 -6.72 8.42 16.06
C GLY A 194 -6.72 9.61 17.01
N GLY A 195 -7.44 9.51 18.12
CA GLY A 195 -7.79 10.60 19.03
C GLY A 195 -6.62 11.17 19.81
N VAL A 196 -6.92 12.21 20.58
CA VAL A 196 -5.92 13.06 21.27
C VAL A 196 -5.13 12.33 22.36
N ASN A 197 -5.61 11.18 22.82
CA ASN A 197 -4.94 10.34 23.81
C ASN A 197 -4.71 8.90 23.33
N GLY A 198 -5.20 8.56 22.14
CA GLY A 198 -5.15 7.23 21.56
C GLY A 198 -3.80 6.88 20.92
N TRP A 199 -3.79 5.74 20.22
CA TRP A 199 -2.62 5.12 19.59
C TRP A 199 -1.69 6.11 18.88
N ALA A 200 -2.23 6.94 17.98
CA ALA A 200 -1.45 7.87 17.18
C ALA A 200 -0.62 8.85 18.02
N VAL A 201 -1.20 9.43 19.07
CA VAL A 201 -0.51 10.40 19.94
C VAL A 201 0.48 9.71 20.86
N GLN A 202 0.12 8.53 21.38
CA GLN A 202 1.04 7.73 22.20
C GLN A 202 2.34 7.44 21.45
N ILE A 203 2.26 7.18 20.14
CA ILE A 203 3.44 6.91 19.31
C ILE A 203 4.13 8.20 18.85
N ALA A 204 3.45 9.02 18.06
CA ALA A 204 4.10 10.08 17.29
C ALA A 204 4.56 11.27 18.14
N VAL A 205 3.89 11.51 19.28
CA VAL A 205 4.15 12.65 20.17
C VAL A 205 4.82 12.20 21.45
N LYS A 206 4.20 11.23 22.16
CA LYS A 206 4.63 10.84 23.50
C LYS A 206 5.73 9.78 23.54
N GLN A 207 5.96 9.07 22.42
CA GLN A 207 6.87 7.92 22.33
C GLN A 207 6.58 6.82 23.38
N ASN A 208 5.33 6.72 23.83
CA ASN A 208 4.85 5.75 24.82
C ASN A 208 4.56 4.39 24.18
N TYR A 209 5.54 3.78 23.50
CA TYR A 209 5.31 2.59 22.68
C TYR A 209 4.76 1.40 23.48
N ARG A 210 5.31 1.15 24.69
CA ARG A 210 4.83 0.11 25.62
C ARG A 210 3.37 0.31 26.05
N TRP A 211 2.94 1.56 26.17
CA TRP A 211 1.60 1.92 26.64
C TRP A 211 0.61 2.16 25.49
N ALA A 212 1.06 2.13 24.23
CA ALA A 212 0.26 2.58 23.10
C ALA A 212 -1.03 1.75 22.91
N ALA A 213 -0.96 0.43 23.08
CA ALA A 213 -2.13 -0.44 23.00
C ALA A 213 -3.14 -0.13 24.12
N ALA A 214 -2.68 0.00 25.37
CA ALA A 214 -3.52 0.39 26.50
C ALA A 214 -4.15 1.78 26.31
N GLY A 215 -3.39 2.74 25.80
CA GLY A 215 -3.90 4.09 25.51
C GLY A 215 -4.97 4.13 24.41
N ALA A 216 -5.07 3.09 23.59
CA ALA A 216 -6.09 2.95 22.56
C ALA A 216 -7.34 2.19 23.04
N CYS A 217 -7.32 1.57 24.22
CA CYS A 217 -8.44 0.79 24.73
C CYS A 217 -9.45 1.67 25.50
N GLU A 218 -10.73 1.31 25.47
CA GLU A 218 -11.80 2.01 26.18
C GLU A 218 -11.69 1.94 27.69
N PHE A 219 -11.01 0.91 28.22
CA PHE A 219 -10.95 0.59 29.65
C PHE A 219 -9.69 1.13 30.34
N ALA A 220 -8.86 1.88 29.60
CA ALA A 220 -7.60 2.40 30.10
C ALA A 220 -7.33 3.83 29.62
N SER A 221 -6.42 4.51 30.29
CA SER A 221 -5.92 5.82 29.90
C SER A 221 -4.43 5.91 30.19
N VAL A 222 -3.69 6.59 29.31
CA VAL A 222 -2.24 6.71 29.44
C VAL A 222 -1.85 8.18 29.53
N LYS A 223 -1.21 8.52 30.65
CA LYS A 223 -0.70 9.86 30.97
C LYS A 223 0.83 9.87 30.90
N GLY A 224 1.41 11.06 31.05
CA GLY A 224 2.86 11.26 30.89
C GLY A 224 3.35 11.01 29.46
N SER A 225 4.68 11.07 29.30
CA SER A 225 5.37 11.03 28.01
C SER A 225 6.79 10.51 28.18
N ALA A 226 7.10 9.38 27.57
CA ALA A 226 8.45 8.83 27.45
C ALA A 226 9.39 9.77 26.67
N ALA A 227 8.84 10.60 25.78
CA ALA A 227 9.61 11.62 25.07
C ALA A 227 10.12 12.74 26.01
N ASP A 228 9.42 12.98 27.13
CA ASP A 228 9.81 14.00 28.12
C ASP A 228 10.83 13.47 29.13
N MET A 229 11.08 12.15 29.14
CA MET A 229 11.98 11.49 30.08
C MET A 229 13.44 11.47 29.60
N SER A 230 14.36 11.50 30.55
CA SER A 230 15.78 11.28 30.28
C SER A 230 16.06 9.81 29.97
N GLU A 231 17.20 9.49 29.34
CA GLU A 231 17.61 8.11 29.09
C GLU A 231 17.97 7.32 30.36
N ALA A 232 18.11 8.00 31.51
CA ALA A 232 18.35 7.37 32.80
C ALA A 232 17.05 7.02 33.55
N PHE A 233 15.88 7.39 33.01
CA PHE A 233 14.59 7.04 33.59
C PHE A 233 14.34 5.53 33.50
N ASP A 234 13.91 4.93 34.61
CA ASP A 234 13.53 3.52 34.66
C ASP A 234 11.99 3.38 34.69
N PRO A 235 11.35 2.92 33.61
CA PRO A 235 9.90 2.76 33.57
C PRO A 235 9.37 1.68 34.54
N PHE A 236 10.26 0.84 35.11
CA PHE A 236 9.90 -0.19 36.09
C PHE A 236 10.13 0.26 37.54
N MET A 237 10.75 1.42 37.75
CA MET A 237 10.92 2.05 39.07
C MET A 237 10.61 3.56 38.99
N PRO A 238 9.37 3.94 38.66
CA PRO A 238 8.98 5.35 38.53
C PRO A 238 9.03 6.09 39.89
N GLU A 239 9.33 7.39 39.87
CA GLU A 239 9.35 8.23 41.08
C GLU A 239 7.98 8.86 41.39
N GLY A 240 7.02 8.75 40.46
CA GLY A 240 5.65 9.26 40.61
C GLY A 240 5.44 10.69 40.09
N ASP A 241 6.33 11.21 39.24
CA ASP A 241 6.16 12.51 38.58
C ASP A 241 5.06 12.44 37.50
N GLU A 242 4.21 13.47 37.38
CA GLU A 242 3.09 13.51 36.42
C GLU A 242 3.54 13.39 34.95
N LYS A 243 4.80 13.69 34.64
CA LYS A 243 5.39 13.56 33.31
C LYS A 243 5.76 12.11 32.99
N GLU A 244 5.95 11.26 33.98
CA GLU A 244 6.31 9.87 33.78
C GLU A 244 5.16 9.11 33.09
N PRO A 245 5.46 8.32 32.04
CA PRO A 245 4.45 7.56 31.34
C PRO A 245 3.84 6.49 32.27
N HIS A 246 2.53 6.54 32.46
CA HIS A 246 1.82 5.57 33.31
C HIS A 246 0.42 5.29 32.78
N VAL A 247 -0.07 4.08 33.07
CA VAL A 247 -1.42 3.64 32.74
C VAL A 247 -2.34 3.85 33.94
N VAL A 248 -3.60 4.18 33.67
CA VAL A 248 -4.71 4.15 34.61
C VAL A 248 -5.77 3.25 34.01
N TYR A 249 -6.05 2.12 34.64
CA TYR A 249 -7.21 1.30 34.30
C TYR A 249 -8.45 1.88 34.96
N HIS A 250 -9.56 1.93 34.22
CA HIS A 250 -10.79 2.55 34.71
C HIS A 250 -11.46 1.71 35.80
N GLU A 251 -12.23 2.36 36.66
CA GLU A 251 -13.07 1.67 37.63
C GLU A 251 -14.04 0.73 36.88
N GLY A 252 -14.07 -0.54 37.29
CA GLY A 252 -14.88 -1.57 36.62
C GLY A 252 -14.25 -2.23 35.39
N ALA A 253 -13.00 -1.88 35.03
CA ALA A 253 -12.27 -2.59 33.97
C ALA A 253 -12.02 -4.06 34.32
N PHE A 254 -11.72 -4.33 35.60
CA PHE A 254 -11.46 -5.66 36.14
C PHE A 254 -12.69 -6.22 36.86
N ASP A 255 -12.93 -7.51 36.70
CA ASP A 255 -13.91 -8.25 37.49
C ASP A 255 -13.36 -8.70 38.86
N ALA A 256 -14.14 -9.49 39.59
CA ALA A 256 -13.77 -9.98 40.92
C ALA A 256 -12.58 -10.95 40.92
N ASP A 257 -12.27 -11.56 39.78
CA ASP A 257 -11.16 -12.50 39.58
C ASP A 257 -9.95 -11.82 38.90
N ASN A 258 -9.96 -10.48 38.79
CA ASN A 258 -8.96 -9.66 38.09
C ASN A 258 -8.84 -9.97 36.59
N GLN A 259 -9.94 -10.33 35.95
CA GLN A 259 -10.03 -10.50 34.49
C GLN A 259 -10.64 -9.26 33.84
N VAL A 260 -10.29 -9.02 32.58
CA VAL A 260 -10.83 -7.93 31.76
C VAL A 260 -11.60 -8.54 30.60
N LEU A 261 -12.79 -8.02 30.35
CA LEU A 261 -13.60 -8.38 29.20
C LEU A 261 -13.14 -7.57 27.99
N PHE A 262 -12.68 -8.25 26.95
CA PHE A 262 -12.43 -7.64 25.65
C PHE A 262 -13.59 -7.93 24.70
N ASP A 263 -14.09 -6.90 24.02
CA ASP A 263 -14.96 -7.07 22.86
C ASP A 263 -14.10 -7.36 21.62
N ILE A 264 -13.85 -8.64 21.37
CA ILE A 264 -13.02 -9.12 20.25
C ILE A 264 -13.92 -9.82 19.24
N VAL A 265 -13.78 -9.42 17.97
CA VAL A 265 -14.45 -10.03 16.84
C VAL A 265 -13.47 -10.81 15.98
N ARG A 266 -13.92 -11.96 15.48
CA ARG A 266 -13.13 -12.81 14.58
C ARG A 266 -12.96 -12.14 13.21
N GLU A 267 -14.03 -11.60 12.66
CA GLU A 267 -14.04 -10.88 11.39
C GLU A 267 -13.81 -9.39 11.67
N ALA A 268 -12.64 -8.87 11.25
CA ALA A 268 -12.27 -7.49 11.51
C ALA A 268 -13.26 -6.52 10.82
N PRO A 269 -13.82 -5.53 11.55
CA PRO A 269 -14.73 -4.55 10.97
C PRO A 269 -14.03 -3.60 9.98
N ASN A 270 -14.75 -3.15 8.95
CA ASN A 270 -14.19 -2.32 7.87
C ASN A 270 -13.56 -1.01 8.41
N GLU A 271 -14.16 -0.39 9.41
CA GLU A 271 -13.68 0.85 10.04
C GLU A 271 -12.28 0.71 10.65
N ARG A 272 -11.89 -0.50 11.06
CA ARG A 272 -10.53 -0.79 11.54
C ARG A 272 -9.53 -0.72 10.40
N CYS A 273 -9.89 -1.25 9.24
CA CYS A 273 -9.09 -1.14 8.02
C CYS A 273 -9.01 0.32 7.56
N TYR A 274 -10.13 1.04 7.56
CA TYR A 274 -10.23 2.40 7.06
C TYR A 274 -9.39 3.42 7.83
N TYR A 275 -9.07 3.16 9.10
CA TYR A 275 -8.14 4.03 9.82
C TYR A 275 -6.80 4.17 9.06
N CYS A 276 -6.26 3.07 8.52
CA CYS A 276 -5.00 3.05 7.76
C CYS A 276 -5.18 3.06 6.23
N HIS A 277 -6.33 2.63 5.71
CA HIS A 277 -6.56 2.40 4.27
C HIS A 277 -7.59 3.35 3.63
N SER A 278 -7.96 4.46 4.28
CA SER A 278 -8.86 5.44 3.65
C SER A 278 -8.14 6.29 2.61
N ASP A 279 -8.89 6.61 1.55
CA ASP A 279 -8.49 7.55 0.51
C ASP A 279 -9.48 8.70 0.38
N VAL A 280 -9.00 9.85 -0.09
CA VAL A 280 -9.80 10.98 -0.56
C VAL A 280 -9.32 11.34 -1.96
N TYR A 281 -10.23 11.37 -2.93
CA TYR A 281 -9.97 11.73 -4.32
C TYR A 281 -10.60 13.10 -4.59
N PHE A 282 -9.80 14.09 -4.96
CA PHE A 282 -10.29 15.46 -5.17
C PHE A 282 -10.89 15.65 -6.57
N SER A 283 -11.87 14.81 -6.92
CA SER A 283 -12.59 14.82 -8.20
C SER A 283 -14.03 15.33 -8.06
N GLY A 284 -14.53 16.09 -9.04
CA GLY A 284 -15.92 16.57 -9.07
C GLY A 284 -16.13 17.93 -8.38
N GLU A 285 -17.40 18.29 -8.15
CA GLU A 285 -17.80 19.57 -7.52
C GLU A 285 -17.67 19.53 -5.99
N GLU A 286 -18.14 18.45 -5.35
CA GLU A 286 -17.92 18.18 -3.92
C GLU A 286 -16.79 17.16 -3.76
N LYS A 287 -15.63 17.64 -3.30
CA LYS A 287 -14.36 16.91 -3.32
C LYS A 287 -13.93 16.33 -1.98
N THR A 288 -14.64 16.66 -0.89
CA THR A 288 -14.13 16.45 0.47
C THR A 288 -15.00 15.56 1.35
N GLU A 289 -16.29 15.50 1.07
CA GLU A 289 -17.24 14.76 1.90
C GLU A 289 -17.56 13.37 1.35
N LYS A 290 -17.60 12.37 2.22
CA LYS A 290 -17.79 10.97 1.82
C LYS A 290 -19.16 10.68 1.21
N TRP A 291 -20.19 11.44 1.57
CA TRP A 291 -21.55 11.25 1.05
C TRP A 291 -21.66 11.58 -0.45
N SER A 292 -20.73 12.35 -1.02
CA SER A 292 -20.73 12.70 -2.45
C SER A 292 -20.07 11.63 -3.33
N SER A 293 -19.46 10.60 -2.74
CA SER A 293 -18.84 9.48 -3.43
C SER A 293 -19.63 8.20 -3.22
N GLU A 294 -19.77 7.41 -4.29
CA GLU A 294 -20.33 6.07 -4.19
C GLU A 294 -19.38 5.13 -3.43
N GLU A 295 -19.95 4.20 -2.67
CA GLU A 295 -19.20 3.13 -2.02
C GLU A 295 -18.74 2.08 -3.05
N ASP A 296 -17.72 1.30 -2.69
CA ASP A 296 -17.31 0.13 -3.45
C ASP A 296 -18.50 -0.84 -3.67
N VAL A 297 -18.68 -1.32 -4.90
CA VAL A 297 -19.79 -2.20 -5.26
C VAL A 297 -19.83 -3.48 -4.43
N HIS A 298 -18.68 -3.99 -3.99
CA HIS A 298 -18.61 -5.21 -3.18
C HIS A 298 -19.09 -4.95 -1.76
N LEU A 299 -18.65 -3.84 -1.16
CA LEU A 299 -19.12 -3.42 0.16
C LEU A 299 -20.61 -3.12 0.14
N LYS A 300 -21.09 -2.48 -0.94
CA LYS A 300 -22.51 -2.25 -1.15
C LYS A 300 -23.33 -3.54 -1.27
N ALA A 301 -22.73 -4.61 -1.78
CA ALA A 301 -23.31 -5.95 -1.85
C ALA A 301 -23.29 -6.70 -0.50
N GLY A 302 -22.72 -6.10 0.55
CA GLY A 302 -22.66 -6.65 1.91
C GLY A 302 -21.36 -7.39 2.23
N LEU A 303 -20.35 -7.34 1.35
CA LEU A 303 -19.02 -7.86 1.65
C LEU A 303 -18.27 -6.92 2.58
N THR A 304 -17.26 -7.47 3.26
CA THR A 304 -16.33 -6.71 4.11
C THR A 304 -14.91 -6.81 3.55
N CYS A 305 -13.99 -6.00 4.09
CA CYS A 305 -12.58 -6.04 3.71
C CYS A 305 -12.00 -7.46 3.81
N VAL A 306 -12.34 -8.17 4.90
CA VAL A 306 -11.82 -9.51 5.19
C VAL A 306 -12.45 -10.61 4.34
N ASP A 307 -13.49 -10.33 3.55
CA ASP A 307 -14.02 -11.31 2.59
C ASP A 307 -13.10 -11.51 1.39
N CYS A 308 -12.39 -10.46 0.99
CA CYS A 308 -11.34 -10.51 -0.02
C CYS A 308 -9.96 -10.75 0.61
N HIS A 309 -9.62 -9.96 1.64
CA HIS A 309 -8.33 -9.98 2.34
C HIS A 309 -8.27 -11.07 3.42
N ARG A 310 -8.54 -12.32 3.03
CA ARG A 310 -8.59 -13.47 3.95
C ARG A 310 -7.19 -13.92 4.37
N ASN A 311 -7.10 -14.45 5.57
CA ASN A 311 -5.89 -15.02 6.17
C ASN A 311 -6.27 -16.09 7.22
N ALA A 312 -5.28 -16.89 7.61
CA ALA A 312 -5.37 -17.78 8.76
C ALA A 312 -4.63 -17.15 9.96
N ILE A 313 -4.31 -17.96 10.98
CA ILE A 313 -3.60 -17.48 12.18
C ILE A 313 -2.23 -16.84 11.86
N ASP A 314 -1.60 -17.25 10.75
CA ASP A 314 -0.34 -16.69 10.24
C ASP A 314 -0.44 -15.22 9.78
N HIS A 315 -1.66 -14.67 9.64
CA HIS A 315 -1.91 -13.36 9.08
C HIS A 315 -1.25 -13.14 7.70
N ASN A 316 -1.09 -14.21 6.91
CA ASN A 316 -0.67 -14.13 5.52
C ASN A 316 -1.86 -13.62 4.67
N ILE A 317 -2.13 -12.32 4.78
CA ILE A 317 -3.28 -11.63 4.17
C ILE A 317 -3.16 -11.62 2.65
N VAL A 318 -4.16 -12.21 1.99
CA VAL A 318 -4.37 -12.09 0.55
C VAL A 318 -4.40 -10.62 0.12
N ARG A 319 -3.68 -10.28 -0.95
CA ARG A 319 -3.66 -8.94 -1.57
C ARG A 319 -4.49 -8.86 -2.85
N GLY A 320 -4.91 -9.99 -3.42
CA GLY A 320 -5.92 -10.12 -4.45
C GLY A 320 -5.44 -9.74 -5.85
N TYR A 321 -4.17 -10.01 -6.19
CA TYR A 321 -3.62 -9.70 -7.51
C TYR A 321 -3.23 -10.93 -8.33
N PRO A 322 -3.30 -10.88 -9.68
CA PRO A 322 -2.89 -12.00 -10.52
C PRO A 322 -1.41 -12.37 -10.30
N GLY A 323 -1.12 -13.66 -10.08
CA GLY A 323 0.23 -14.17 -9.82
C GLY A 323 0.71 -14.05 -8.37
N GLU A 324 -0.16 -13.67 -7.44
CA GLU A 324 0.19 -13.66 -6.01
C GLU A 324 0.49 -15.07 -5.45
N ASP A 325 -0.08 -16.12 -6.05
CA ASP A 325 0.14 -17.52 -5.71
C ASP A 325 1.57 -17.99 -5.99
N GLU A 326 2.36 -17.23 -6.76
CA GLU A 326 3.79 -17.47 -6.97
C GLU A 326 4.64 -17.08 -5.75
N VAL A 327 4.11 -16.22 -4.86
CA VAL A 327 4.85 -15.63 -3.73
C VAL A 327 4.14 -15.77 -2.38
N SER A 328 2.94 -16.33 -2.35
CA SER A 328 2.14 -16.53 -1.15
C SER A 328 1.65 -17.99 -1.10
N ASP A 329 1.78 -18.61 0.06
CA ASP A 329 1.31 -19.97 0.35
C ASP A 329 -0.15 -20.02 0.82
N ASN A 330 -0.82 -18.86 0.91
CA ASN A 330 -2.23 -18.80 1.29
C ASN A 330 -3.11 -19.47 0.20
N PRO A 331 -3.86 -20.53 0.53
CA PRO A 331 -4.60 -21.32 -0.45
C PRO A 331 -5.77 -20.57 -1.10
N LEU A 332 -6.16 -19.41 -0.57
CA LEU A 332 -7.28 -18.63 -1.07
C LEU A 332 -6.87 -17.64 -2.17
N VAL A 333 -5.57 -17.40 -2.37
CA VAL A 333 -5.04 -16.37 -3.29
C VAL A 333 -5.61 -16.50 -4.70
N ALA A 334 -5.54 -17.69 -5.31
CA ALA A 334 -6.05 -17.90 -6.67
C ALA A 334 -7.57 -17.60 -6.79
N THR A 335 -8.34 -17.89 -5.74
CA THR A 335 -9.80 -17.72 -5.71
C THR A 335 -10.27 -16.34 -5.24
N THR A 336 -9.35 -15.43 -4.91
CA THR A 336 -9.63 -14.10 -4.33
C THR A 336 -9.16 -12.95 -5.23
N THR A 337 -8.90 -13.24 -6.50
CA THR A 337 -8.72 -12.22 -7.55
C THR A 337 -10.05 -11.88 -8.21
N CYS A 338 -10.09 -10.81 -9.04
CA CYS A 338 -11.28 -10.50 -9.85
C CYS A 338 -11.71 -11.72 -10.69
N GLU A 339 -10.76 -12.36 -11.38
CA GLU A 339 -11.04 -13.55 -12.19
C GLU A 339 -11.41 -14.75 -11.31
N GLY A 340 -10.76 -14.93 -10.15
CA GLY A 340 -11.09 -16.01 -9.21
C GLY A 340 -12.53 -15.99 -8.70
N CYS A 341 -13.13 -14.81 -8.52
CA CYS A 341 -14.53 -14.69 -8.12
C CYS A 341 -15.51 -14.71 -9.30
N HIS A 342 -15.18 -14.00 -10.39
CA HIS A 342 -16.10 -13.73 -11.50
C HIS A 342 -16.01 -14.74 -12.65
N LEU A 343 -14.83 -15.33 -12.86
CA LEU A 343 -14.47 -16.17 -14.00
C LEU A 343 -13.60 -17.39 -13.59
N PRO A 344 -13.90 -18.13 -12.50
CA PRO A 344 -13.04 -19.23 -12.12
C PRO A 344 -13.06 -20.33 -13.18
N GLU A 345 -11.87 -20.73 -13.59
CA GLU A 345 -11.65 -21.87 -14.48
C GLU A 345 -11.44 -23.15 -13.66
N GLY A 346 -11.95 -24.27 -14.16
CA GLY A 346 -11.39 -25.60 -13.90
C GLY A 346 -11.40 -26.13 -12.47
N SER A 347 -12.46 -26.87 -12.11
CA SER A 347 -12.36 -27.91 -11.07
C SER A 347 -13.38 -29.06 -11.21
N GLY A 348 -14.20 -29.08 -12.26
CA GLY A 348 -15.35 -30.01 -12.33
C GLY A 348 -16.43 -29.74 -11.28
N VAL A 349 -16.20 -28.77 -10.38
CA VAL A 349 -17.13 -28.20 -9.41
C VAL A 349 -17.48 -26.78 -9.89
N PRO A 350 -18.76 -26.36 -9.84
CA PRO A 350 -19.13 -24.98 -10.19
C PRO A 350 -18.65 -24.01 -9.11
N GLU A 351 -17.46 -23.45 -9.29
CA GLU A 351 -16.85 -22.47 -8.36
C GLU A 351 -17.08 -21.01 -8.79
N ALA A 352 -17.67 -20.81 -9.97
CA ALA A 352 -18.10 -19.49 -10.46
C ALA A 352 -19.15 -18.87 -9.55
N ALA A 353 -19.12 -17.54 -9.49
CA ALA A 353 -19.95 -16.74 -8.58
C ALA A 353 -19.62 -16.93 -7.09
N ARG A 354 -18.33 -17.04 -6.76
CA ARG A 354 -17.86 -17.02 -5.37
C ARG A 354 -18.40 -15.78 -4.65
N LEU A 355 -18.94 -15.99 -3.45
CA LEU A 355 -19.60 -14.96 -2.63
C LEU A 355 -20.75 -14.22 -3.36
N GLY A 356 -21.37 -14.86 -4.36
CA GLY A 356 -22.46 -14.28 -5.14
C GLY A 356 -22.00 -13.35 -6.27
N ALA A 357 -20.72 -13.39 -6.65
CA ALA A 357 -20.18 -12.55 -7.73
C ALA A 357 -20.88 -12.82 -9.08
N PRO A 358 -21.35 -11.79 -9.82
CA PRO A 358 -21.97 -12.00 -11.12
C PRO A 358 -20.94 -12.41 -12.17
N VAL A 359 -21.28 -13.31 -13.09
CA VAL A 359 -20.43 -13.66 -14.23
C VAL A 359 -20.51 -12.53 -15.28
N PRO A 360 -19.41 -11.87 -15.65
CA PRO A 360 -19.46 -10.70 -16.51
C PRO A 360 -19.54 -11.10 -17.99
N VAL A 361 -20.47 -10.48 -18.72
CA VAL A 361 -20.70 -10.78 -20.15
C VAL A 361 -19.86 -9.89 -21.08
N HIS A 362 -19.55 -8.66 -20.66
CA HIS A 362 -18.78 -7.66 -21.43
C HIS A 362 -19.23 -7.52 -22.91
N VAL A 363 -20.54 -7.38 -23.14
CA VAL A 363 -21.12 -7.31 -24.50
C VAL A 363 -20.46 -6.21 -25.32
N GLY A 364 -19.89 -6.59 -26.47
CA GLY A 364 -19.29 -5.65 -27.42
C GLY A 364 -17.85 -5.25 -27.12
N LEU A 365 -17.23 -5.77 -26.04
CA LEU A 365 -15.82 -5.52 -25.73
C LEU A 365 -14.92 -6.57 -26.42
N PRO A 366 -13.99 -6.16 -27.32
CA PRO A 366 -13.08 -7.09 -27.95
C PRO A 366 -12.12 -7.79 -26.96
N PRO A 367 -11.84 -9.11 -27.12
CA PRO A 367 -11.02 -9.88 -26.17
C PRO A 367 -9.63 -9.31 -25.87
N VAL A 368 -9.02 -8.60 -26.83
CA VAL A 368 -7.71 -7.93 -26.66
C VAL A 368 -7.67 -6.97 -25.47
N HIS A 369 -8.82 -6.45 -25.01
CA HIS A 369 -8.85 -5.63 -23.80
C HIS A 369 -8.48 -6.42 -22.56
N PHE A 370 -8.86 -7.69 -22.44
CA PHE A 370 -8.52 -8.54 -21.29
C PHE A 370 -7.05 -8.99 -21.32
N GLU A 371 -6.44 -9.03 -22.50
CA GLU A 371 -4.99 -9.27 -22.67
C GLU A 371 -4.15 -8.03 -22.29
N ARG A 372 -4.72 -6.82 -22.43
CA ARG A 372 -3.98 -5.56 -22.31
C ARG A 372 -4.34 -4.72 -21.10
N LEU A 373 -5.50 -4.92 -20.50
CA LEU A 373 -6.02 -4.13 -19.38
C LEU A 373 -6.34 -5.04 -18.20
N THR A 374 -6.07 -4.57 -16.99
CA THR A 374 -6.59 -5.22 -15.79
C THR A 374 -8.10 -4.96 -15.67
N CYS A 375 -8.82 -5.79 -14.91
CA CYS A 375 -10.22 -5.51 -14.57
C CYS A 375 -10.37 -4.13 -13.90
N THR A 376 -9.40 -3.79 -13.04
CA THR A 376 -9.36 -2.51 -12.32
C THR A 376 -9.21 -1.31 -13.25
N ALA A 377 -8.64 -1.45 -14.46
CA ALA A 377 -8.54 -0.35 -15.42
C ALA A 377 -9.91 0.24 -15.79
N CYS A 378 -10.92 -0.62 -15.94
CA CYS A 378 -12.28 -0.17 -16.24
C CYS A 378 -13.10 0.07 -14.98
N HIS A 379 -12.80 -0.67 -13.90
CA HIS A 379 -13.66 -0.80 -12.74
C HIS A 379 -13.19 -0.07 -11.47
N SER A 380 -11.97 0.47 -11.36
CA SER A 380 -11.47 1.01 -10.08
C SER A 380 -11.11 2.48 -10.11
N GLY A 381 -11.33 3.15 -8.97
CA GLY A 381 -10.89 4.52 -8.70
C GLY A 381 -11.84 5.62 -9.17
N PRO A 382 -11.37 6.86 -9.32
CA PRO A 382 -12.09 7.91 -10.04
C PRO A 382 -12.12 7.67 -11.56
N TRP A 383 -13.09 8.24 -12.26
CA TRP A 383 -13.06 8.30 -13.73
C TRP A 383 -11.91 9.21 -14.20
N PRO A 384 -11.20 8.88 -15.30
CA PRO A 384 -10.18 9.76 -15.85
C PRO A 384 -10.79 11.08 -16.33
N GLY A 385 -10.21 12.18 -15.85
CA GLY A 385 -10.47 13.54 -16.34
C GLY A 385 -9.29 14.07 -17.15
N ASN A 386 -9.42 15.31 -17.62
CA ASN A 386 -8.35 15.99 -18.37
C ASN A 386 -7.04 16.07 -17.57
N GLU A 387 -7.12 16.03 -16.24
CA GLU A 387 -5.98 15.99 -15.32
C GLU A 387 -6.20 14.88 -14.29
N ALA A 388 -5.11 14.25 -13.84
CA ALA A 388 -5.11 13.42 -12.64
C ALA A 388 -5.37 14.32 -11.42
N VAL A 389 -6.14 13.82 -10.46
CA VAL A 389 -6.54 14.59 -9.27
C VAL A 389 -5.60 14.34 -8.11
N TYR A 390 -5.44 15.34 -7.24
CA TYR A 390 -4.85 15.15 -5.93
C TYR A 390 -5.59 14.04 -5.17
N THR A 391 -4.83 13.25 -4.44
CA THR A 391 -5.30 12.11 -3.69
C THR A 391 -4.65 12.10 -2.32
N LYS A 392 -5.41 11.88 -1.27
CA LYS A 392 -4.87 11.73 0.09
C LYS A 392 -5.15 10.34 0.59
N THR A 393 -4.13 9.71 1.17
CA THR A 393 -4.23 8.42 1.86
C THR A 393 -4.08 8.61 3.37
N SER A 394 -4.70 7.75 4.18
CA SER A 394 -4.56 7.79 5.64
C SER A 394 -3.10 7.75 6.10
N ARG A 395 -2.30 6.81 5.57
CA ARG A 395 -0.90 6.61 5.96
C ARG A 395 -0.03 7.84 5.66
N ALA A 396 -0.18 8.42 4.47
CA ALA A 396 0.64 9.55 4.04
C ALA A 396 0.17 10.89 4.63
N HIS A 397 -1.15 11.08 4.82
CA HIS A 397 -1.72 12.38 5.21
C HIS A 397 -2.30 12.44 6.61
N ARG A 398 -2.20 11.36 7.38
CA ARG A 398 -2.72 11.29 8.76
C ARG A 398 -4.25 11.43 8.84
N LEU A 399 -4.98 10.89 7.86
CA LEU A 399 -6.44 10.92 7.92
C LEU A 399 -6.91 10.15 9.17
N GLY A 400 -7.98 10.64 9.81
CA GLY A 400 -8.49 10.07 11.05
C GLY A 400 -7.81 10.55 12.34
N THR A 401 -6.85 11.48 12.27
CA THR A 401 -6.27 12.12 13.47
C THR A 401 -6.75 13.57 13.66
N PRO A 402 -6.78 14.10 14.90
CA PRO A 402 -7.03 15.50 15.18
C PRO A 402 -6.09 16.43 14.40
N ASN A 403 -6.59 17.61 14.04
CA ASN A 403 -5.83 18.67 13.35
C ASN A 403 -5.19 18.26 12.01
N VAL A 404 -5.69 17.19 11.37
CA VAL A 404 -5.25 16.83 10.02
C VAL A 404 -5.48 18.01 9.07
N ASN A 405 -4.44 18.38 8.31
CA ASN A 405 -4.57 19.42 7.30
C ASN A 405 -5.47 18.89 6.18
N LYS A 406 -6.57 19.59 5.89
CA LYS A 406 -7.60 19.18 4.91
C LYS A 406 -7.41 19.78 3.51
N ALA A 407 -6.42 20.65 3.31
CA ALA A 407 -6.15 21.23 1.98
C ALA A 407 -5.90 20.14 0.92
N GLU A 408 -6.36 20.39 -0.30
CA GLU A 408 -6.26 19.49 -1.46
C GLU A 408 -4.77 19.26 -1.83
N GLU A 409 -4.02 20.35 -1.87
CA GLU A 409 -2.58 20.44 -2.19
C GLU A 409 -1.66 20.31 -0.96
N MET A 410 -2.12 19.68 0.12
CA MET A 410 -1.22 19.34 1.24
C MET A 410 -0.26 18.24 0.82
N VAL A 411 1.04 18.43 1.05
CA VAL A 411 2.05 17.39 0.84
C VAL A 411 1.86 16.20 1.81
N PRO A 412 2.21 14.97 1.42
CA PRO A 412 2.79 14.60 0.14
C PRO A 412 1.80 14.65 -1.03
N HIS A 413 2.23 15.20 -2.16
CA HIS A 413 1.41 15.17 -3.36
C HIS A 413 1.36 13.75 -3.95
N ILE A 414 0.15 13.17 -3.93
CA ILE A 414 -0.18 11.91 -4.58
C ILE A 414 -1.26 12.21 -5.63
N PHE A 415 -1.13 11.63 -6.81
CA PHE A 415 -2.09 11.83 -7.91
C PHE A 415 -2.74 10.51 -8.33
N SER A 416 -4.02 10.56 -8.73
CA SER A 416 -4.74 9.43 -9.32
C SER A 416 -5.94 9.90 -10.17
N PRO A 417 -6.48 9.05 -11.06
CA PRO A 417 -5.93 7.78 -11.49
C PRO A 417 -4.83 8.04 -12.54
N VAL A 418 -3.74 7.28 -12.50
CA VAL A 418 -2.74 7.26 -13.57
C VAL A 418 -2.74 5.89 -14.21
N PHE A 419 -3.16 5.81 -15.48
CA PHE A 419 -3.14 4.57 -16.23
C PHE A 419 -1.71 4.28 -16.68
N ALA A 420 -1.10 3.27 -16.08
CA ALA A 420 0.29 2.90 -16.30
C ALA A 420 0.43 1.39 -16.50
N LYS A 421 1.58 0.97 -17.04
CA LYS A 421 1.91 -0.44 -17.22
C LYS A 421 2.10 -1.14 -15.87
N ASP A 422 1.37 -2.22 -15.63
CA ASP A 422 1.48 -3.15 -14.49
C ASP A 422 1.72 -4.56 -15.05
N GLY A 423 2.96 -5.05 -14.99
CA GLY A 423 3.38 -6.24 -15.72
C GLY A 423 3.21 -6.08 -17.23
N GLU A 424 2.39 -6.91 -17.85
CA GLU A 424 2.07 -6.84 -19.29
C GLU A 424 0.80 -6.06 -19.62
N LYS A 425 0.00 -5.70 -18.59
CA LYS A 425 -1.29 -5.02 -18.72
C LYS A 425 -1.18 -3.54 -18.31
N ILE A 426 -2.23 -2.78 -18.56
CA ILE A 426 -2.41 -1.41 -18.06
C ILE A 426 -3.38 -1.46 -16.89
N ALA A 427 -3.03 -0.78 -15.80
CA ALA A 427 -3.84 -0.65 -14.59
C ALA A 427 -3.88 0.81 -14.13
N PRO A 428 -4.89 1.22 -13.34
CA PRO A 428 -4.87 2.51 -12.70
C PRO A 428 -3.93 2.47 -11.50
N HIS A 429 -3.17 3.54 -11.30
CA HIS A 429 -2.20 3.68 -10.23
C HIS A 429 -2.44 4.99 -9.47
N LYS A 430 -2.00 5.00 -8.21
CA LYS A 430 -1.60 6.23 -7.53
C LYS A 430 -0.13 6.49 -7.83
N THR A 431 0.27 7.75 -7.84
CA THR A 431 1.65 8.14 -8.14
C THR A 431 2.13 9.28 -7.25
N THR A 432 3.43 9.31 -6.97
CA THR A 432 4.10 10.44 -6.33
C THR A 432 5.45 10.71 -7.00
N TRP A 433 5.83 11.98 -7.12
CA TRP A 433 7.13 12.36 -7.65
C TRP A 433 8.14 12.46 -6.51
N PRO A 434 9.29 11.77 -6.59
CA PRO A 434 10.30 11.87 -5.54
C PRO A 434 10.98 13.24 -5.58
N ALA A 435 11.21 13.80 -4.40
CA ALA A 435 12.04 14.97 -4.20
C ALA A 435 13.02 14.72 -3.05
N PHE A 436 14.33 14.71 -3.33
CA PHE A 436 15.35 14.46 -2.30
C PHE A 436 16.76 14.92 -2.66
N TRP A 437 17.56 15.14 -1.63
CA TRP A 437 18.98 15.43 -1.73
C TRP A 437 19.78 14.12 -1.72
N GLY A 438 20.66 13.96 -2.71
CA GLY A 438 21.42 12.75 -2.92
C GLY A 438 22.88 13.04 -3.23
N LYS A 439 23.65 11.97 -3.31
CA LYS A 439 25.00 11.95 -3.86
C LYS A 439 25.01 11.10 -5.12
N ARG A 440 25.78 11.51 -6.10
CA ARG A 440 25.95 10.77 -7.35
C ARG A 440 27.29 10.03 -7.35
N VAL A 441 27.24 8.72 -7.50
CA VAL A 441 28.41 7.85 -7.70
C VAL A 441 28.24 7.16 -9.05
N ALA A 442 29.06 7.56 -10.03
CA ALA A 442 28.85 7.21 -11.44
C ALA A 442 27.42 7.60 -11.91
N ASP A 443 26.63 6.65 -12.39
CA ASP A 443 25.25 6.87 -12.84
C ASP A 443 24.20 6.60 -11.74
N ALA A 444 24.63 6.14 -10.56
CA ALA A 444 23.73 5.85 -9.44
C ALA A 444 23.56 7.07 -8.53
N VAL A 445 22.33 7.30 -8.10
CA VAL A 445 21.97 8.34 -7.13
C VAL A 445 21.52 7.66 -5.86
N THR A 446 22.19 7.97 -4.75
CA THR A 446 21.81 7.49 -3.41
C THR A 446 21.43 8.68 -2.53
N PRO A 447 20.44 8.57 -1.63
CA PRO A 447 20.10 9.65 -0.71
C PRO A 447 21.29 10.03 0.18
N ILE A 448 21.34 11.31 0.57
CA ILE A 448 22.14 11.75 1.71
C ILE A 448 21.27 11.60 2.97
N GLU A 449 21.86 11.15 4.07
CA GLU A 449 21.14 10.94 5.33
C GLU A 449 20.40 12.20 5.79
N LEU A 450 19.16 12.00 6.27
CA LEU A 450 18.26 13.10 6.66
C LEU A 450 18.91 14.09 7.63
N ALA A 451 19.60 13.62 8.66
CA ALA A 451 20.24 14.49 9.66
C ALA A 451 21.32 15.41 9.06
N VAL A 452 22.02 14.95 8.01
CA VAL A 452 23.00 15.76 7.29
C VAL A 452 22.29 16.81 6.43
N VAL A 453 21.20 16.42 5.77
CA VAL A 453 20.36 17.32 4.98
C VAL A 453 19.75 18.42 5.84
N GLU A 454 19.13 18.08 6.97
CA GLU A 454 18.53 19.03 7.92
C GLU A 454 19.55 20.11 8.34
N LYS A 455 20.77 19.68 8.67
CA LYS A 455 21.85 20.60 9.09
C LYS A 455 22.38 21.46 7.94
N ALA A 456 22.70 20.85 6.80
CA ALA A 456 23.37 21.53 5.69
C ALA A 456 22.40 22.40 4.88
N VAL A 457 21.25 21.84 4.50
CA VAL A 457 20.25 22.51 3.66
C VAL A 457 19.47 23.54 4.48
N GLY A 458 19.07 23.21 5.72
CA GLY A 458 18.36 24.15 6.59
C GLY A 458 19.16 25.44 6.84
N GLY A 459 20.48 25.34 6.98
CA GLY A 459 21.36 26.50 7.11
C GLY A 459 21.56 27.29 5.81
N ALA A 460 21.53 26.62 4.65
CA ALA A 460 21.82 27.23 3.35
C ALA A 460 20.60 27.89 2.69
N VAL A 461 19.41 27.29 2.86
CA VAL A 461 18.16 27.74 2.24
C VAL A 461 17.49 28.84 3.08
N GLY A 462 17.82 28.94 4.37
CA GLY A 462 17.29 29.92 5.30
C GLY A 462 15.87 29.59 5.78
N GLU A 463 15.24 30.52 6.49
CA GLU A 463 13.85 30.37 6.91
C GLU A 463 12.91 30.51 5.70
N ILE A 464 12.38 29.38 5.23
CA ILE A 464 11.25 29.37 4.32
C ILE A 464 9.96 29.31 5.13
N GLU A 465 9.11 30.33 4.95
CA GLU A 465 7.73 30.28 5.44
C GLU A 465 6.98 29.16 4.71
N GLY A 466 6.36 28.27 5.50
CA GLY A 466 5.47 27.26 4.93
C GLY A 466 4.23 27.92 4.32
N THR A 467 3.62 27.25 3.35
CA THR A 467 2.35 27.70 2.79
C THR A 467 1.20 27.37 3.73
N ALA A 468 0.12 28.16 3.71
CA ALA A 468 -1.05 27.91 4.54
C ALA A 468 -1.73 26.56 4.22
N SER A 469 -1.69 26.12 2.96
CA SER A 469 -2.17 24.80 2.54
C SER A 469 -1.21 23.67 2.89
N GLY A 470 0.04 23.98 3.23
CA GLY A 470 1.10 23.00 3.43
C GLY A 470 1.70 22.46 2.13
N THR A 471 1.34 23.01 0.96
CA THR A 471 1.99 22.72 -0.32
C THR A 471 3.43 23.23 -0.39
N TRP A 472 4.12 22.95 -1.50
CA TRP A 472 5.49 23.40 -1.75
C TRP A 472 5.64 24.93 -1.62
N PRO A 473 6.66 25.43 -0.92
CA PRO A 473 6.92 26.86 -0.84
C PRO A 473 7.58 27.42 -2.12
N GLY A 474 8.10 26.56 -2.99
CA GLY A 474 8.81 26.94 -4.22
C GLY A 474 10.27 27.32 -3.95
N LEU A 475 11.18 26.35 -4.08
CA LEU A 475 12.62 26.54 -3.95
C LEU A 475 13.19 27.18 -5.22
N SER A 476 13.86 28.32 -5.09
CA SER A 476 14.55 28.97 -6.21
C SER A 476 15.81 28.20 -6.63
N LYS A 477 16.27 28.41 -7.87
CA LYS A 477 17.52 27.78 -8.35
C LYS A 477 18.74 28.23 -7.55
N GLU A 478 18.73 29.45 -7.02
CA GLU A 478 19.77 29.99 -6.14
C GLU A 478 19.78 29.29 -4.78
N GLN A 479 18.61 29.05 -4.19
CA GLN A 479 18.49 28.29 -2.95
C GLN A 479 18.99 26.84 -3.13
N ILE A 480 18.61 26.21 -4.24
CA ILE A 480 19.10 24.86 -4.58
C ILE A 480 20.61 24.86 -4.78
N ALA A 481 21.18 25.88 -5.44
CA ALA A 481 22.62 25.99 -5.63
C ALA A 481 23.36 26.13 -4.29
N GLY A 482 22.84 26.95 -3.39
CA GLY A 482 23.37 27.12 -2.03
C GLY A 482 23.33 25.81 -1.23
N ALA A 483 22.20 25.11 -1.28
CA ALA A 483 22.02 23.81 -0.63
C ALA A 483 22.99 22.74 -1.18
N LEU A 484 23.12 22.62 -2.50
CA LEU A 484 24.06 21.70 -3.13
C LEU A 484 25.50 22.00 -2.73
N LYS A 485 25.89 23.27 -2.68
CA LYS A 485 27.23 23.66 -2.23
C LYS A 485 27.47 23.24 -0.77
N ALA A 486 26.52 23.52 0.12
CA ALA A 486 26.62 23.15 1.53
C ALA A 486 26.72 21.62 1.72
N LEU A 487 25.94 20.86 0.95
CA LEU A 487 26.01 19.39 0.95
C LEU A 487 27.31 18.85 0.37
N SER A 488 27.85 19.51 -0.67
CA SER A 488 29.15 19.16 -1.25
C SER A 488 30.31 19.31 -0.26
N GLU A 489 30.21 20.28 0.64
CA GLU A 489 31.19 20.51 1.71
C GLU A 489 30.97 19.56 2.91
N ALA A 490 29.71 19.26 3.25
CA ALA A 490 29.36 18.51 4.46
C ALA A 490 29.32 16.99 4.28
N ALA A 491 29.04 16.49 3.08
CA ALA A 491 28.73 15.08 2.83
C ALA A 491 29.53 14.48 1.68
N ASP A 492 29.34 14.99 0.46
CA ASP A 492 29.93 14.42 -0.75
C ASP A 492 30.03 15.47 -1.85
N ALA A 493 31.22 15.64 -2.43
CA ALA A 493 31.49 16.62 -3.47
C ALA A 493 30.51 16.53 -4.67
N ASN A 494 29.92 15.36 -4.93
CA ASN A 494 28.95 15.13 -6.00
C ASN A 494 27.48 15.18 -5.51
N ALA A 495 27.17 16.13 -4.62
CA ALA A 495 25.80 16.37 -4.20
C ALA A 495 24.89 16.71 -5.39
N VAL A 496 23.68 16.14 -5.38
CA VAL A 496 22.64 16.33 -6.39
C VAL A 496 21.29 16.52 -5.71
N TYR A 497 20.36 17.13 -6.43
CA TYR A 497 18.98 17.24 -6.01
C TYR A 497 18.08 16.59 -7.05
N VAL A 498 17.21 15.70 -6.62
CA VAL A 498 16.23 15.01 -7.46
C VAL A 498 14.88 15.65 -7.19
N ALA A 499 14.17 16.10 -8.22
CA ALA A 499 12.82 16.66 -8.11
C ALA A 499 12.14 16.76 -9.48
N GLY A 500 10.83 16.52 -9.55
CA GLY A 500 10.02 16.80 -10.74
C GLY A 500 10.49 16.12 -12.03
N GLY A 501 10.97 14.88 -11.96
CA GLY A 501 11.51 14.19 -13.14
C GLY A 501 12.91 14.64 -13.55
N SER A 502 13.52 15.58 -12.84
CA SER A 502 14.85 16.13 -13.13
C SER A 502 15.87 15.80 -12.04
N LEU A 503 17.14 15.77 -12.44
CA LEU A 503 18.29 15.82 -11.54
C LEU A 503 19.01 17.15 -11.70
N TYR A 504 19.26 17.82 -10.58
CA TYR A 504 19.97 19.09 -10.50
C TYR A 504 21.36 18.88 -9.88
N SER A 505 22.39 19.45 -10.51
CA SER A 505 23.78 19.41 -10.04
C SER A 505 24.49 20.74 -10.25
N LEU A 506 25.59 20.99 -9.54
CA LEU A 506 26.45 22.14 -9.79
C LEU A 506 27.47 21.84 -10.89
N ASN A 507 27.66 22.79 -11.82
CA ASN A 507 28.81 22.76 -12.74
C ASN A 507 30.08 23.34 -12.08
N GLU A 508 31.20 23.34 -12.80
CA GLU A 508 32.48 23.89 -12.32
C GLU A 508 32.41 25.39 -11.96
N ALA A 509 31.46 26.13 -12.53
CA ALA A 509 31.22 27.54 -12.23
C ALA A 509 30.26 27.75 -11.03
N GLY A 510 29.79 26.68 -10.37
CA GLY A 510 28.85 26.74 -9.26
C GLY A 510 27.41 27.09 -9.68
N GLN A 511 27.05 26.90 -10.96
CA GLN A 511 25.70 27.12 -11.47
C GLN A 511 24.92 25.81 -11.58
N ILE A 512 23.59 25.89 -11.45
CA ILE A 512 22.70 24.74 -11.60
C ILE A 512 22.70 24.23 -13.04
N THR A 513 22.88 22.93 -13.17
CA THR A 513 22.65 22.13 -14.37
C THR A 513 21.46 21.21 -14.11
N GLU A 514 20.59 21.07 -15.10
CA GLU A 514 19.37 20.27 -15.02
C GLU A 514 19.43 19.16 -16.06
N GLN A 515 19.18 17.93 -15.61
CA GLN A 515 19.05 16.74 -16.44
C GLN A 515 17.61 16.25 -16.33
N THR A 516 16.79 16.54 -17.35
CA THR A 516 15.38 16.14 -17.39
C THR A 516 15.22 14.65 -17.68
N ASP A 517 14.11 14.06 -17.26
CA ASP A 517 13.77 12.64 -17.43
C ASP A 517 14.81 11.67 -16.82
N HIS A 518 15.44 12.08 -15.72
CA HIS A 518 16.45 11.26 -15.05
C HIS A 518 15.82 10.00 -14.41
N PRO A 519 16.43 8.80 -14.52
CA PRO A 519 15.87 7.56 -13.94
C PRO A 519 15.57 7.64 -12.43
N ALA A 520 16.45 8.27 -11.66
CA ALA A 520 16.26 8.47 -10.21
C ALA A 520 15.10 9.43 -9.86
N ALA A 521 14.63 10.22 -10.84
CA ALA A 521 13.57 11.21 -10.67
C ALA A 521 12.21 10.73 -11.22
N GLN A 522 12.13 9.48 -11.70
CA GLN A 522 10.88 8.92 -12.17
C GLN A 522 9.88 8.79 -11.02
N PRO A 523 8.58 9.00 -11.29
CA PRO A 523 7.58 8.91 -10.25
C PRO A 523 7.43 7.46 -9.76
N TYR A 524 7.22 7.30 -8.46
CA TYR A 524 6.86 6.00 -7.89
C TYR A 524 5.36 5.78 -8.04
N MET A 525 4.99 4.62 -8.59
CA MET A 525 3.59 4.26 -8.86
C MET A 525 3.23 2.95 -8.17
N TRP A 526 2.01 2.87 -7.66
CA TRP A 526 1.46 1.63 -7.11
C TRP A 526 0.00 1.41 -7.53
N PRO A 527 -0.42 0.15 -7.76
CA PRO A 527 -1.74 -0.13 -8.29
C PRO A 527 -2.88 0.35 -7.39
N LEU A 528 -3.96 0.79 -8.03
CA LEU A 528 -5.23 1.14 -7.42
C LEU A 528 -6.26 0.05 -7.75
N ALA A 529 -6.87 -0.55 -6.72
CA ALA A 529 -7.81 -1.67 -6.85
C ALA A 529 -9.02 -1.54 -5.90
N HIS A 530 -9.33 -0.31 -5.48
CA HIS A 530 -10.45 0.02 -4.58
C HIS A 530 -11.36 1.06 -5.23
N ALA A 531 -12.46 1.39 -4.55
CA ALA A 531 -13.55 2.18 -5.12
C ALA A 531 -14.01 1.52 -6.42
N VAL A 532 -14.24 0.19 -6.34
CA VAL A 532 -14.66 -0.61 -7.47
C VAL A 532 -16.09 -0.25 -7.82
N ARG A 533 -16.30 0.16 -9.07
CA ARG A 533 -17.58 0.61 -9.60
C ARG A 533 -18.31 -0.51 -10.34
N PRO A 534 -19.66 -0.52 -10.31
CA PRO A 534 -20.45 -1.50 -11.03
C PRO A 534 -20.34 -1.32 -12.55
N ALA A 535 -20.75 -2.33 -13.31
CA ALA A 535 -20.72 -2.30 -14.78
C ALA A 535 -21.36 -1.05 -15.42
N PRO A 536 -22.53 -0.54 -14.96
CA PRO A 536 -23.14 0.67 -15.51
C PRO A 536 -22.34 1.97 -15.30
N GLN A 537 -21.32 1.93 -14.45
CA GLN A 537 -20.44 3.07 -14.16
C GLN A 537 -19.01 2.84 -14.69
N SER A 538 -18.74 1.74 -15.38
CA SER A 538 -17.37 1.35 -15.79
C SER A 538 -16.94 1.99 -17.11
N LEU A 539 -15.64 2.13 -17.33
CA LEU A 539 -15.14 2.70 -18.59
C LEU A 539 -15.60 1.85 -19.79
N GLY A 540 -16.02 2.52 -20.86
CA GLY A 540 -16.54 1.89 -22.06
C GLY A 540 -18.04 1.63 -22.03
N ILE A 541 -18.73 1.91 -20.90
CA ILE A 541 -20.19 1.74 -20.80
C ILE A 541 -20.97 2.61 -21.78
N ARG A 542 -20.49 3.84 -22.07
CA ARG A 542 -21.19 4.74 -22.98
C ARG A 542 -20.89 4.37 -24.42
N TYR A 543 -19.61 4.29 -24.76
CA TYR A 543 -19.13 3.86 -26.07
C TYR A 543 -17.61 3.64 -26.03
N CYS A 544 -17.05 3.09 -27.12
CA CYS A 544 -15.59 2.97 -27.28
C CYS A 544 -14.85 4.31 -27.14
N THR A 545 -15.53 5.44 -27.36
CA THR A 545 -14.97 6.80 -27.25
C THR A 545 -14.61 7.20 -25.83
N ASP A 546 -15.08 6.48 -24.79
CA ASP A 546 -14.64 6.71 -23.42
C ASP A 546 -13.10 6.59 -23.30
N CYS A 547 -12.50 5.66 -24.06
CA CYS A 547 -11.06 5.44 -24.12
C CYS A 547 -10.44 5.77 -25.49
N HIS A 548 -11.18 5.61 -26.58
CA HIS A 548 -10.65 5.75 -27.96
C HIS A 548 -11.11 7.03 -28.68
N ALA A 549 -11.51 8.07 -27.95
CA ALA A 549 -11.57 9.41 -28.52
C ALA A 549 -10.15 9.96 -28.76
N THR A 550 -10.00 10.87 -29.73
CA THR A 550 -8.70 11.49 -30.05
C THR A 550 -8.17 12.42 -28.95
N ASP A 551 -9.02 12.75 -27.98
CA ASP A 551 -8.78 13.56 -26.80
C ASP A 551 -9.19 12.82 -25.51
N SER A 552 -9.36 11.49 -25.57
CA SER A 552 -9.79 10.72 -24.40
C SER A 552 -8.82 10.90 -23.23
N PRO A 553 -9.32 11.28 -22.04
CA PRO A 553 -8.56 11.29 -20.80
C PRO A 553 -7.78 10.01 -20.49
N PHE A 554 -8.24 8.84 -20.94
CA PHE A 554 -7.56 7.57 -20.69
C PHE A 554 -6.14 7.53 -21.29
N PHE A 555 -5.92 8.16 -22.45
CA PHE A 555 -4.60 8.26 -23.08
C PHE A 555 -3.98 9.64 -22.91
N PHE A 556 -4.78 10.70 -23.03
CA PHE A 556 -4.29 12.07 -23.18
C PHE A 556 -4.57 12.96 -21.96
N GLY A 557 -5.13 12.39 -20.89
CA GLY A 557 -5.20 13.05 -19.60
C GLY A 557 -3.79 13.41 -19.11
N LYS A 558 -3.68 14.51 -18.37
CA LYS A 558 -2.39 15.06 -17.95
C LYS A 558 -2.10 14.75 -16.49
N LEU A 559 -0.90 14.29 -16.22
CA LEU A 559 -0.33 14.21 -14.88
C LEU A 559 0.58 15.43 -14.67
N LEU A 560 0.34 16.16 -13.59
CA LEU A 560 1.25 17.21 -13.13
C LEU A 560 2.62 16.62 -12.83
N VAL A 561 3.68 17.23 -13.35
CA VAL A 561 5.06 16.94 -12.94
C VAL A 561 5.33 17.73 -11.67
N ASP A 562 5.04 17.12 -10.53
CA ASP A 562 5.12 17.76 -9.23
C ASP A 562 6.58 17.99 -8.82
N SER A 563 6.87 19.22 -8.38
CA SER A 563 8.22 19.62 -7.99
C SER A 563 8.18 20.73 -6.94
N PRO A 564 9.01 20.65 -5.89
CA PRO A 564 9.28 21.77 -5.00
C PRO A 564 10.09 22.89 -5.66
N VAL A 565 10.68 22.68 -6.84
CA VAL A 565 11.45 23.69 -7.56
C VAL A 565 10.50 24.74 -8.15
N ALA A 566 10.70 26.01 -7.81
CA ALA A 566 9.91 27.11 -8.34
C ALA A 566 10.01 27.17 -9.87
N SER A 567 8.85 27.16 -10.53
CA SER A 567 8.73 27.24 -11.99
C SER A 567 7.52 28.10 -12.37
N GLU A 568 7.69 28.97 -13.37
CA GLU A 568 6.59 29.73 -13.98
C GLU A 568 5.76 28.86 -14.94
N ILE A 569 6.32 27.73 -15.39
CA ILE A 569 5.69 26.81 -16.33
C ILE A 569 5.28 25.54 -15.58
N VAL A 570 3.98 25.25 -15.62
CA VAL A 570 3.42 24.00 -15.11
C VAL A 570 3.73 22.87 -16.11
N ALA A 571 4.68 22.00 -15.77
CA ALA A 571 5.03 20.84 -16.58
C ALA A 571 4.02 19.71 -16.36
N THR A 572 3.65 19.03 -17.45
CA THR A 572 2.72 17.89 -17.40
C THR A 572 3.20 16.75 -18.31
N LYS A 573 2.81 15.51 -17.98
CA LYS A 573 3.00 14.33 -18.83
C LYS A 573 1.65 13.69 -19.16
N GLU A 574 1.46 13.29 -20.41
CA GLU A 574 0.24 12.58 -20.83
C GLU A 574 0.23 11.13 -20.32
N MET A 575 -0.96 10.61 -19.98
CA MET A 575 -1.13 9.24 -19.45
C MET A 575 -0.53 8.16 -20.36
N VAL A 576 -0.63 8.32 -21.68
CA VAL A 576 -0.10 7.39 -22.69
C VAL A 576 1.41 7.12 -22.52
N GLY A 577 2.16 8.10 -22.00
CA GLY A 577 3.58 7.95 -21.72
C GLY A 577 3.88 6.90 -20.63
N PHE A 578 2.95 6.69 -19.69
CA PHE A 578 3.08 5.70 -18.63
C PHE A 578 2.57 4.30 -19.03
N GLN A 579 1.85 4.21 -20.14
CA GLN A 579 1.29 2.94 -20.66
C GLN A 579 2.28 2.18 -21.54
N GLY A 580 3.43 2.78 -21.87
CA GLY A 580 4.37 2.21 -22.83
C GLY A 580 3.87 2.23 -24.28
N ILE A 581 2.91 3.12 -24.58
CA ILE A 581 2.31 3.28 -25.91
C ILE A 581 2.83 4.58 -26.52
N ARG A 582 3.04 4.61 -27.85
CA ARG A 582 3.42 5.84 -28.54
C ARG A 582 2.19 6.76 -28.67
N PRO A 583 2.25 8.05 -28.28
CA PRO A 583 1.12 8.97 -28.39
C PRO A 583 0.50 9.02 -29.78
N PHE A 584 1.33 9.11 -30.82
CA PHE A 584 0.88 9.13 -32.21
C PHE A 584 0.15 7.83 -32.62
N TYR A 585 0.58 6.68 -32.09
CA TYR A 585 -0.09 5.40 -32.38
C TYR A 585 -1.49 5.36 -31.76
N ALA A 586 -1.61 5.74 -30.47
CA ALA A 586 -2.90 5.82 -29.80
C ALA A 586 -3.84 6.80 -30.53
N TRP A 587 -3.33 7.98 -30.88
CA TRP A 587 -4.08 8.99 -31.61
C TRP A 587 -4.51 8.52 -33.00
N ALA A 588 -3.60 7.95 -33.80
CA ALA A 588 -3.90 7.50 -35.16
C ALA A 588 -4.94 6.36 -35.15
N PHE A 589 -4.84 5.46 -34.17
CA PHE A 589 -5.85 4.43 -33.94
C PHE A 589 -7.22 5.06 -33.63
N SER A 590 -7.29 5.97 -32.66
CA SER A 590 -8.52 6.70 -32.32
C SER A 590 -9.10 7.47 -33.53
N ALA A 591 -8.25 8.17 -34.29
CA ALA A 591 -8.65 8.92 -35.47
C ALA A 591 -9.22 8.01 -36.58
N SER A 592 -8.75 6.76 -36.69
CA SER A 592 -9.28 5.80 -37.67
C SER A 592 -10.78 5.51 -37.47
N PHE A 593 -11.29 5.59 -36.23
CA PHE A 593 -12.71 5.39 -35.94
C PHE A 593 -13.59 6.51 -36.47
N VAL A 594 -13.06 7.74 -36.59
CA VAL A 594 -13.77 8.89 -37.17
C VAL A 594 -14.12 8.63 -38.65
N PHE A 595 -13.26 7.89 -39.36
CA PHE A 595 -13.48 7.53 -40.76
C PHE A 595 -14.31 6.25 -40.96
N ARG A 596 -14.67 5.56 -39.88
CA ARG A 596 -15.45 4.30 -39.95
C ARG A 596 -16.82 4.46 -40.61
N PRO A 597 -17.59 5.55 -40.41
CA PRO A 597 -18.83 5.79 -41.16
C PRO A 597 -18.59 5.88 -42.68
N TRP A 598 -17.53 6.56 -43.10
CA TRP A 598 -17.15 6.66 -44.51
C TRP A 598 -16.80 5.30 -45.10
N PHE A 599 -16.05 4.48 -44.36
CA PHE A 599 -15.76 3.11 -44.78
C PHE A 599 -17.03 2.28 -44.97
N LYS A 600 -18.01 2.39 -44.06
CA LYS A 600 -19.31 1.73 -44.21
C LYS A 600 -20.06 2.22 -45.46
N VAL A 601 -20.08 3.52 -45.72
CA VAL A 601 -20.72 4.09 -46.93
C VAL A 601 -20.06 3.56 -48.19
N VAL A 602 -18.72 3.56 -48.25
CA VAL A 602 -17.96 3.06 -49.41
C VAL A 602 -18.19 1.56 -49.59
N ALA A 603 -18.14 0.76 -48.52
CA ALA A 603 -18.35 -0.69 -48.58
C ALA A 603 -19.78 -1.06 -49.00
N LEU A 604 -20.80 -0.36 -48.47
CA LEU A 604 -22.20 -0.54 -48.87
C LEU A 604 -22.42 -0.11 -50.31
N GLY A 605 -21.83 1.02 -50.73
CA GLY A 605 -21.87 1.49 -52.11
C GLY A 605 -21.24 0.49 -53.08
N ALA A 606 -20.05 -0.03 -52.75
CA ALA A 606 -19.37 -1.06 -53.54
C ALA A 606 -20.19 -2.37 -53.60
N SER A 607 -20.78 -2.79 -52.48
CA SER A 607 -21.63 -3.98 -52.42
C SER A 607 -22.91 -3.81 -53.23
N ALA A 608 -23.52 -2.61 -53.23
CA ALA A 608 -24.68 -2.30 -54.05
C ALA A 608 -24.35 -2.34 -55.54
N ILE A 609 -23.21 -1.76 -55.96
CA ILE A 609 -22.72 -1.83 -57.34
C ILE A 609 -22.50 -3.29 -57.75
N LEU A 610 -21.82 -4.07 -56.91
CA LEU A 610 -21.60 -5.50 -57.16
C LEU A 610 -22.94 -6.26 -57.29
N GLY A 611 -23.90 -5.97 -56.40
CA GLY A 611 -25.25 -6.53 -56.47
C GLY A 611 -25.97 -6.20 -57.77
N VAL A 612 -25.88 -4.96 -58.25
CA VAL A 612 -26.46 -4.55 -59.56
C VAL A 612 -25.78 -5.30 -60.71
N VAL A 613 -24.45 -5.43 -60.69
CA VAL A 613 -23.71 -6.19 -61.72
C VAL A 613 -24.16 -7.65 -61.72
N LEU A 614 -24.20 -8.30 -60.56
CA LEU A 614 -24.65 -9.69 -60.43
C LEU A 614 -26.10 -9.86 -60.89
N LEU A 615 -27.00 -8.94 -60.56
CA LEU A 615 -28.38 -8.95 -61.02
C LEU A 615 -28.47 -8.84 -62.54
N LEU A 616 -27.71 -7.93 -63.17
CA LEU A 616 -27.68 -7.78 -64.63
C LEU A 616 -27.19 -9.06 -65.33
N TYR A 617 -26.14 -9.70 -64.81
CA TYR A 617 -25.66 -10.97 -65.35
C TYR A 617 -26.68 -12.11 -65.13
N GLY A 618 -27.32 -12.14 -63.96
CA GLY A 618 -28.41 -13.07 -63.66
C GLY A 618 -29.58 -12.94 -64.64
N LEU A 619 -30.06 -11.71 -64.88
CA LEU A 619 -31.13 -11.43 -65.85
C LEU A 619 -30.73 -11.78 -67.28
N LYS A 620 -29.48 -11.53 -67.69
CA LYS A 620 -28.96 -11.96 -69.00
C LYS A 620 -28.94 -13.48 -69.14
N ALA A 621 -28.50 -14.20 -68.11
CA ALA A 621 -28.51 -15.66 -68.11
C ALA A 621 -29.95 -16.20 -68.19
N LEU A 622 -30.88 -15.61 -67.44
CA LEU A 622 -32.30 -15.96 -67.47
C LEU A 622 -32.92 -15.70 -68.85
N GLY A 623 -32.59 -14.58 -69.48
CA GLY A 623 -33.00 -14.27 -70.86
C GLY A 623 -32.43 -15.26 -71.88
N ALA A 624 -31.18 -15.71 -71.72
CA ALA A 624 -30.59 -16.73 -72.58
C ALA A 624 -31.29 -18.10 -72.41
N ILE A 625 -31.57 -18.51 -71.18
CA ILE A 625 -32.31 -19.74 -70.88
C ILE A 625 -33.73 -19.67 -71.46
N ALA A 626 -34.44 -18.56 -71.24
CA ALA A 626 -35.78 -18.37 -71.78
C ALA A 626 -35.79 -18.42 -73.32
N LYS A 627 -34.75 -17.91 -73.97
CA LYS A 627 -34.61 -17.98 -75.43
C LYS A 627 -34.40 -19.41 -75.93
N VAL A 628 -33.56 -20.20 -75.27
CA VAL A 628 -33.39 -21.63 -75.59
C VAL A 628 -34.70 -22.39 -75.40
N LEU A 629 -35.40 -22.17 -74.28
CA LEU A 629 -36.69 -22.81 -74.01
C LEU A 629 -37.79 -22.42 -75.00
N ALA A 630 -37.74 -21.21 -75.56
CA ALA A 630 -38.70 -20.74 -76.57
C ALA A 630 -38.34 -21.16 -78.01
N GLU A 631 -37.11 -21.62 -78.26
CA GLU A 631 -36.69 -22.18 -79.56
C GLU A 631 -36.98 -23.70 -79.67
N ASP A 632 -37.38 -24.34 -78.56
CA ASP A 632 -37.79 -25.76 -78.47
C ASP A 632 -39.33 -25.97 -78.50
N GLU A 633 -40.13 -24.91 -78.68
CA GLU A 633 -41.56 -24.94 -79.09
C GLU A 633 -41.71 -24.58 -80.57
#